data_AF-A0A2E4WR19-F1
#
_entry.id   AF-A0A2E4WR19-F1
#
_cell.length_a   1.000
_cell.length_b   1.000
_cell.length_c   1.000
_cell.angle_alpha   90.00
_cell.angle_beta   90.00
_cell.angle_gamma   90.00
#
_symmetry.space_group_name_H-M   'P 1'
#
loop_
_entity.id
_entity.type
_entity.pdbx_description
1 polymer ?
#
loop_
_entity_poly.entity_id
_entity_poly.type
_entity_poly.pdbx_seq_one_letter_code
_entity_poly.pdbx_strand_id
1 'polypeptide(L)'
;MNWEQLTDLQQLEQITKVSFQAPVLFFKHSTRCSISVMVLNRFEREWNNKTVNAYFLDLLKYKEVSNQISNLFKVEHHSPQILLIKDGICVYHTSHNSISAHVINDFC
;
A
#
# COMPACT_ATOMS: atom_id res chain seq x y z
N MET A 1 1.64 6.16 13.05
CA MET A 1 1.18 5.02 12.23
C MET A 1 2.15 3.87 12.44
N ASN A 2 1.67 2.64 12.56
CA ASN A 2 2.55 1.46 12.68
C ASN A 2 2.44 0.65 11.41
N TRP A 3 3.49 0.68 10.58
CA TRP A 3 3.56 -0.09 9.36
C TRP A 3 4.02 -1.51 9.65
N GLU A 4 3.33 -2.50 9.09
CA GLU A 4 3.88 -3.84 8.92
C GLU A 4 4.74 -3.87 7.66
N GLN A 5 5.97 -4.37 7.76
CA GLN A 5 6.85 -4.45 6.59
C GLN A 5 6.39 -5.60 5.69
N LEU A 6 6.28 -5.34 4.39
CA LEU A 6 6.08 -6.36 3.37
C LEU A 6 7.41 -6.68 2.70
N THR A 7 7.93 -7.89 2.91
CA THR A 7 9.30 -8.23 2.50
C THR A 7 9.43 -9.43 1.56
N ASP A 8 8.39 -10.26 1.44
CA ASP A 8 8.41 -11.45 0.61
C ASP A 8 7.04 -11.82 0.03
N LEU A 9 7.04 -12.77 -0.90
CA LEU A 9 5.86 -13.19 -1.66
C LEU A 9 4.90 -14.05 -0.83
N GLN A 10 5.42 -14.86 0.11
CA GLN A 10 4.57 -15.69 0.96
C GLN A 10 3.71 -14.80 1.88
N GLN A 11 4.30 -13.73 2.40
CA GLN A 11 3.60 -12.72 3.16
C GLN A 11 2.53 -12.02 2.32
N LEU A 12 2.82 -11.66 1.05
CA LEU A 12 1.84 -11.06 0.14
C LEU A 12 0.61 -11.97 -0.06
N GLU A 13 0.80 -13.27 -0.22
CA GLU A 13 -0.31 -14.24 -0.34
C GLU A 13 -1.16 -14.28 0.93
N GLN A 14 -0.52 -14.30 2.11
CA GLN A 14 -1.22 -14.29 3.40
C GLN A 14 -2.02 -13.00 3.60
N ILE A 15 -1.40 -11.85 3.34
CA ILE A 15 -2.04 -10.53 3.45
C ILE A 15 -3.24 -10.44 2.49
N THR A 16 -3.13 -11.00 1.29
CA THR A 16 -4.26 -11.03 0.35
C THR A 16 -5.44 -11.81 0.92
N LYS A 17 -5.20 -12.89 1.67
CA LYS A 17 -6.27 -13.62 2.39
C LYS A 17 -6.85 -12.82 3.55
N VAL A 18 -6.03 -12.04 4.26
CA VAL A 18 -6.49 -11.12 5.33
C VAL A 18 -7.48 -10.09 4.79
N SER A 19 -7.37 -9.69 3.52
CA SER A 19 -8.28 -8.72 2.89
C SER A 19 -9.76 -9.14 2.86
N PHE A 20 -10.06 -10.45 3.04
CA PHE A 20 -11.43 -10.97 3.18
C PHE A 20 -12.02 -10.79 4.59
N GLN A 21 -11.20 -10.41 5.57
CA GLN A 21 -11.62 -10.17 6.95
C GLN A 21 -11.64 -8.67 7.28
N ALA A 22 -10.61 -7.95 6.83
CA ALA A 22 -10.49 -6.51 7.00
C ALA A 22 -9.74 -5.90 5.82
N PRO A 23 -10.04 -4.65 5.41
CA PRO A 23 -9.32 -4.02 4.32
C PRO A 23 -7.82 -3.91 4.61
N VAL A 24 -7.03 -4.06 3.56
CA VAL A 24 -5.56 -4.05 3.59
C VAL A 24 -5.07 -2.90 2.73
N LEU A 25 -4.17 -2.09 3.26
CA LEU A 25 -3.47 -1.05 2.50
C LEU A 25 -2.03 -1.45 2.23
N PHE A 26 -1.60 -1.40 0.97
CA PHE A 26 -0.19 -1.43 0.60
C PHE A 26 0.30 -0.02 0.29
N PHE A 27 1.45 0.37 0.84
CA PHE A 27 2.19 1.56 0.45
C PHE A 27 3.52 1.15 -0.19
N LYS A 28 3.66 1.36 -1.51
CA LYS A 28 4.89 1.12 -2.27
C LYS A 28 5.76 2.36 -2.26
N HIS A 29 6.88 2.29 -1.56
CA HIS A 29 7.76 3.43 -1.33
C HIS A 29 9.13 3.23 -1.98
N SER A 30 9.61 4.26 -2.69
CA SER A 30 11.00 4.35 -3.15
C SER A 30 11.79 5.28 -2.22
N THR A 31 12.73 4.72 -1.46
CA THR A 31 13.52 5.46 -0.46
C THR A 31 14.48 6.50 -1.06
N ARG A 32 14.73 6.45 -2.37
CA ARG A 32 15.62 7.37 -3.10
C ARG A 32 14.88 8.45 -3.88
N CYS A 33 13.54 8.50 -3.79
CA CYS A 33 12.71 9.42 -4.54
C CYS A 33 12.15 10.49 -3.60
N SER A 34 12.53 11.76 -3.80
CA SER A 34 12.16 12.86 -2.90
C SER A 34 10.63 13.03 -2.78
N ILE A 35 9.90 12.88 -3.88
CA ILE A 35 8.43 12.91 -3.86
C ILE A 35 7.85 11.74 -3.07
N SER A 36 8.47 10.55 -3.12
CA SER A 36 8.04 9.38 -2.34
C SER A 36 8.20 9.60 -0.83
N VAL A 37 9.30 10.22 -0.40
CA VAL A 37 9.53 10.60 1.00
C VAL A 37 8.53 11.67 1.46
N MET A 38 8.33 12.72 0.65
CA MET A 38 7.37 13.77 0.97
C MET A 38 5.95 13.23 1.14
N VAL A 39 5.51 12.39 0.21
CA VAL A 39 4.17 11.79 0.21
C VAL A 39 3.99 10.83 1.38
N LEU A 40 4.98 9.99 1.70
CA LEU A 40 4.92 9.11 2.87
C LEU A 40 4.74 9.93 4.16
N ASN A 41 5.58 10.95 4.38
CA ASN A 41 5.50 11.80 5.56
C ASN A 41 4.15 12.51 5.68
N ARG A 42 3.55 12.95 4.55
CA ARG A 42 2.21 13.54 4.54
C ARG A 42 1.16 12.51 4.91
N PHE A 43 1.19 11.35 4.25
CA PHE A 43 0.25 10.25 4.47
C PHE A 43 0.22 9.81 5.94
N GLU A 44 1.39 9.64 6.57
CA GLU A 44 1.49 9.25 7.98
C GLU A 44 0.91 10.29 8.95
N ARG A 45 0.99 11.59 8.61
CA ARG A 45 0.38 12.66 9.42
C ARG A 45 -1.14 12.71 9.28
N GLU A 46 -1.64 12.44 8.08
CA GLU A 46 -3.08 12.42 7.78
C GLU A 46 -3.74 11.11 8.27
N TRP A 47 -2.96 10.06 8.51
CA TRP A 47 -3.47 8.75 8.88
C TRP A 47 -4.16 8.74 10.25
N ASN A 48 -5.46 8.44 10.23
CA ASN A 48 -6.29 8.30 11.43
C ASN A 48 -7.12 7.00 11.46
N ASN A 49 -6.99 6.15 10.45
CA ASN A 49 -7.74 4.91 10.35
C ASN A 49 -7.17 3.84 11.30
N LYS A 50 -8.05 3.09 11.97
CA LYS A 50 -7.69 2.03 12.93
C LYS A 50 -8.17 0.62 12.53
N THR A 51 -8.90 0.51 11.43
CA THR A 51 -9.54 -0.73 10.97
C THR A 51 -8.85 -1.34 9.75
N VAL A 52 -7.95 -0.58 9.12
CA VAL A 52 -7.18 -1.01 7.95
C VAL A 52 -5.82 -1.52 8.38
N ASN A 53 -5.47 -2.72 7.92
CA ASN A 53 -4.14 -3.28 8.10
C ASN A 53 -3.19 -2.67 7.06
N ALA A 54 -2.18 -1.93 7.54
CA ALA A 54 -1.33 -1.12 6.68
C ALA A 54 0.08 -1.70 6.55
N TYR A 55 0.45 -2.00 5.31
CA TYR A 55 1.71 -2.63 4.94
C TYR A 55 2.59 -1.69 4.12
N PHE A 56 3.87 -1.64 4.47
CA PHE A 56 4.87 -0.82 3.81
C PHE A 56 5.84 -1.68 3.03
N LEU A 57 6.08 -1.31 1.78
CA LEU A 57 7.03 -1.98 0.89
C LEU A 57 8.14 -1.02 0.47
N ASP A 58 9.38 -1.32 0.87
CA ASP A 58 10.58 -0.73 0.25
C ASP A 58 10.81 -1.39 -1.11
N LEU A 59 10.26 -0.80 -2.17
CA LEU A 59 10.28 -1.40 -3.50
C LEU A 59 11.69 -1.50 -4.08
N LEU A 60 12.65 -0.70 -3.60
CA LEU A 60 14.02 -0.75 -4.10
C LEU A 60 14.72 -2.03 -3.63
N LYS A 61 14.37 -2.51 -2.43
CA LYS A 61 14.84 -3.80 -1.89
C LYS A 61 14.01 -4.97 -2.41
N TYR A 62 12.70 -4.81 -2.52
CA TYR A 62 11.77 -5.91 -2.78
C TYR A 62 11.03 -5.73 -4.12
N LYS A 63 11.80 -5.59 -5.20
CA LYS A 63 11.28 -5.36 -6.56
C LYS A 63 10.31 -6.45 -7.02
N GLU A 64 10.64 -7.70 -6.74
CA GLU A 64 9.79 -8.85 -7.10
C GLU A 64 8.42 -8.77 -6.42
N VAL A 65 8.38 -8.46 -5.13
CA VAL A 65 7.12 -8.27 -4.39
C VAL A 65 6.31 -7.11 -4.96
N SER A 66 6.96 -5.99 -5.26
CA SER A 66 6.33 -4.83 -5.88
C SER A 66 5.72 -5.14 -7.27
N ASN A 67 6.43 -5.93 -8.08
CA ASN A 67 5.93 -6.37 -9.38
C ASN A 67 4.76 -7.34 -9.21
N GLN A 68 4.84 -8.26 -8.25
CA GLN A 68 3.77 -9.20 -7.98
C GLN A 68 2.49 -8.53 -7.51
N ILE A 69 2.57 -7.50 -6.65
CA ILE A 69 1.41 -6.67 -6.27
C ILE A 69 0.73 -6.11 -7.54
N SER A 70 1.52 -5.54 -8.45
CA SER A 70 1.01 -4.90 -9.66
C SER A 70 0.33 -5.93 -10.58
N ASN A 71 0.92 -7.12 -10.71
CA ASN A 71 0.36 -8.24 -11.49
C ASN A 71 -0.92 -8.81 -10.87
N LEU A 72 -0.89 -9.10 -9.57
CA LEU A 72 -1.99 -9.75 -8.85
C LEU A 72 -3.25 -8.88 -8.86
N PHE A 73 -3.08 -7.58 -8.63
CA PHE A 73 -4.18 -6.63 -8.57
C PHE A 73 -4.48 -5.94 -9.90
N LYS A 74 -3.75 -6.29 -10.97
CA LYS A 74 -3.91 -5.74 -12.32
C LYS A 74 -3.85 -4.21 -12.37
N VAL A 75 -2.91 -3.63 -11.64
CA VAL A 75 -2.65 -2.18 -11.63
C VAL A 75 -1.27 -1.87 -12.18
N GLU A 76 -1.12 -0.73 -12.83
CA GLU A 76 0.19 -0.27 -13.28
C GLU A 76 1.11 0.03 -12.08
N HIS A 77 2.39 -0.29 -12.24
CA HIS A 77 3.39 -0.02 -11.23
C HIS A 77 3.72 1.49 -11.16
N HIS A 78 3.60 2.08 -9.97
CA HIS A 78 4.10 3.43 -9.67
C HIS A 78 4.86 3.48 -8.34
N SER A 79 5.59 4.58 -8.13
CA SER A 79 6.13 4.95 -6.82
C SER A 79 6.24 6.47 -6.64
N PRO A 80 5.76 7.04 -5.52
CA PRO A 80 5.01 6.35 -4.46
C PRO A 80 3.64 5.89 -4.98
N GLN A 81 3.11 4.80 -4.45
CA GLN A 81 1.80 4.27 -4.81
C GLN A 81 1.14 3.65 -3.58
N ILE A 82 -0.17 3.83 -3.45
CA ILE A 82 -0.98 3.08 -2.49
C ILE A 82 -2.00 2.22 -3.21
N LEU A 83 -2.33 1.08 -2.62
CA LEU A 83 -3.40 0.19 -3.05
C LEU A 83 -4.22 -0.21 -1.82
N LEU A 84 -5.53 -0.09 -1.88
CA LEU A 84 -6.46 -0.63 -0.89
C LEU A 84 -7.09 -1.91 -1.46
N ILE A 85 -6.93 -3.00 -0.73
CA ILE A 85 -7.40 -4.33 -1.08
C ILE A 85 -8.53 -4.72 -0.13
N LYS A 86 -9.62 -5.21 -0.69
CA LYS A 86 -10.79 -5.72 0.04
C LYS A 86 -11.35 -6.90 -0.73
N ASP A 87 -11.69 -7.97 -0.02
CA ASP A 87 -12.25 -9.19 -0.61
C ASP A 87 -11.39 -9.76 -1.77
N GLY A 88 -10.06 -9.68 -1.61
CA GLY A 88 -9.08 -10.19 -2.58
C GLY A 88 -8.88 -9.32 -3.82
N ILE A 89 -9.55 -8.17 -3.93
CA ILE A 89 -9.44 -7.27 -5.10
C ILE A 89 -8.96 -5.88 -4.70
N CYS A 90 -8.32 -5.17 -5.62
CA CYS A 90 -7.97 -3.77 -5.41
C CYS A 90 -9.18 -2.88 -5.68
N VAL A 91 -9.70 -2.25 -4.63
CA VAL A 91 -10.87 -1.36 -4.69
C VAL A 91 -10.50 0.10 -4.89
N TYR A 92 -9.24 0.46 -4.58
CA TYR A 92 -8.72 1.81 -4.76
C TYR A 92 -7.20 1.78 -4.94
N HIS A 93 -6.67 2.58 -5.85
CA HIS A 93 -5.24 2.85 -5.93
C HIS A 93 -4.98 4.27 -6.42
N THR A 94 -3.90 4.87 -5.94
CA THR A 94 -3.45 6.20 -6.39
C THR A 94 -1.93 6.32 -6.20
N SER A 95 -1.31 7.33 -6.81
CA SER A 95 0.13 7.48 -6.82
C SER A 95 0.58 8.94 -6.69
N HIS A 96 1.86 9.15 -6.40
CA HIS A 96 2.50 10.47 -6.35
C HIS A 96 1.71 11.46 -5.48
N ASN A 97 1.48 12.67 -5.98
CA ASN A 97 0.83 13.75 -5.24
C ASN A 97 -0.64 13.49 -4.94
N SER A 98 -1.29 12.59 -5.69
CA SER A 98 -2.70 12.23 -5.52
C SER A 98 -2.97 11.34 -4.30
N ILE A 99 -1.93 10.85 -3.64
CA ILE A 99 -2.04 10.07 -2.40
C ILE A 99 -2.52 10.97 -1.25
N SER A 100 -3.65 10.63 -0.65
CA SER A 100 -4.18 11.24 0.57
C SER A 100 -4.65 10.13 1.52
N ALA A 101 -4.39 10.25 2.82
CA ALA A 101 -4.87 9.24 3.76
C ALA A 101 -6.37 9.34 4.05
N HIS A 102 -6.95 10.54 3.88
CA HIS A 102 -8.36 10.80 4.22
C HIS A 102 -9.33 9.93 3.42
N VAL A 103 -9.03 9.71 2.14
CA VAL A 103 -9.87 8.92 1.22
C VAL A 103 -10.01 7.46 1.66
N ILE A 104 -9.11 6.94 2.51
CA ILE A 104 -9.15 5.56 2.97
C ILE A 104 -10.34 5.31 3.90
N ASN A 105 -10.79 6.33 4.62
CA ASN A 105 -11.96 6.22 5.50
C ASN A 105 -13.26 6.02 4.73
N ASP A 106 -13.32 6.40 3.46
CA ASP A 106 -14.53 6.24 2.63
C ASP A 106 -14.79 4.77 2.24
N PHE A 107 -13.83 3.88 2.51
CA PHE A 107 -13.90 2.44 2.17
C PHE A 107 -14.08 1.52 3.40
N CYS A 108 -14.13 2.09 4.61
CA CYS A 108 -14.22 1.39 5.89
C CYS A 108 -15.53 1.68 6.59
#